data_AF-A0A1H1T7S0-F1
#
_entry.id   AF-A0A1H1T7S0-F1
#
_cell.length_a   1.000
_cell.length_b   1.000
_cell.length_c   1.000
_cell.angle_alpha   90.00
_cell.angle_beta   90.00
_cell.angle_gamma   90.00
#
_symmetry.space_group_name_H-M   'P 1'
#
loop_
_entity.id
_entity.type
_entity.pdbx_description
1 polymer ?
#
loop_
_entity_poly.entity_id
_entity_poly.type
_entity_poly.pdbx_seq_one_letter_code
_entity_poly.pdbx_strand_id
1 'polypeptide(L)'
;MSETQDLSLELKRMIIETLELEDITPDDIEPDAPLFGEGLGLDSIDALEIGLALQKQYGIKLDAEAEETRQHFTSLNALQALVEDRRVN
;
A
#
# COMPACT_ATOMS: atom_id res chain seq x y z
N MET A 1 5.18 2.40 20.95
CA MET A 1 4.50 1.44 20.06
C MET A 1 3.27 2.09 19.42
N SER A 2 3.39 3.31 18.89
CA SER A 2 2.25 4.06 18.33
C SER A 2 2.42 4.31 16.83
N GLU A 3 3.61 4.71 16.38
CA GLU A 3 3.87 5.06 14.97
C GLU A 3 3.54 3.97 13.92
N THR A 4 3.85 2.71 14.19
CA THR A 4 3.59 1.60 13.25
C THR A 4 2.09 1.31 13.09
N GLN A 5 1.29 1.50 14.14
CA GLN A 5 -0.16 1.29 14.05
C GLN A 5 -0.85 2.45 13.32
N ASP A 6 -0.37 3.68 13.55
CA ASP A 6 -0.86 4.87 12.86
C ASP A 6 -0.56 4.79 11.35
N LEU A 7 0.64 4.36 10.95
CA LEU A 7 1.02 4.23 9.55
C LEU A 7 0.22 3.14 8.82
N SER A 8 0.01 1.98 9.43
CA SER A 8 -0.80 0.92 8.83
C SER A 8 -2.20 1.43 8.48
N LEU A 9 -2.82 2.16 9.42
CA LEU A 9 -4.17 2.70 9.25
C LEU A 9 -4.23 3.83 8.22
N GLU A 10 -3.18 4.66 8.14
CA GLU A 10 -3.00 5.68 7.11
C GLU A 10 -2.89 5.06 5.71
N LEU A 11 -2.07 4.02 5.55
CA LEU A 11 -1.92 3.31 4.28
C LEU A 11 -3.21 2.62 3.84
N LYS A 12 -3.91 1.97 4.77
CA LYS A 12 -5.22 1.34 4.50
C LYS A 12 -6.23 2.36 3.96
N ARG A 13 -6.32 3.53 4.60
CA ARG A 13 -7.20 4.62 4.14
C ARG A 13 -6.78 5.12 2.76
N MET A 14 -5.48 5.35 2.56
CA MET A 14 -4.95 5.79 1.27
C MET A 14 -5.29 4.80 0.15
N ILE A 15 -5.18 3.49 0.38
CA ILE A 15 -5.55 2.46 -0.60
C ILE A 15 -7.04 2.55 -0.94
N ILE A 16 -7.92 2.61 0.07
CA ILE A 16 -9.38 2.71 -0.11
C ILE A 16 -9.76 3.98 -0.87
N GLU A 17 -9.17 5.12 -0.51
CA GLU A 17 -9.44 6.41 -1.16
C GLU A 17 -8.88 6.48 -2.59
N THR A 18 -7.71 5.87 -2.84
CA THR A 18 -7.07 5.85 -4.15
C THR A 18 -7.83 4.97 -5.13
N LEU A 19 -8.33 3.83 -4.66
CA LEU A 19 -9.01 2.82 -5.48
C LEU A 19 -10.53 2.91 -5.40
N GLU A 20 -11.06 3.94 -4.72
CA GLU A 20 -12.48 4.20 -4.55
C GLU A 20 -13.26 2.96 -4.04
N LEU A 21 -12.68 2.23 -3.08
CA LEU A 21 -13.27 0.98 -2.55
C LEU A 21 -14.40 1.29 -1.55
N GLU A 22 -15.60 1.59 -2.05
CA GLU A 22 -16.75 2.03 -1.24
C GLU A 22 -17.24 0.98 -0.22
N ASP A 23 -17.06 -0.31 -0.52
CA ASP A 23 -17.52 -1.43 0.33
C ASP A 23 -16.42 -2.00 1.25
N ILE A 24 -15.21 -1.44 1.23
CA ILE A 24 -14.05 -1.92 2.00
C ILE A 24 -13.69 -0.91 3.09
N THR A 25 -13.53 -1.37 4.32
CA THR A 25 -13.02 -0.53 5.41
C THR A 25 -11.56 -0.88 5.74
N PRO A 26 -10.82 -0.01 6.46
CA PRO A 26 -9.47 -0.33 6.89
C PRO A 26 -9.38 -1.62 7.72
N ASP A 27 -10.47 -2.02 8.40
CA ASP A 27 -10.49 -3.24 9.21
C ASP A 27 -10.59 -4.51 8.34
N ASP A 28 -11.20 -4.41 7.15
CA ASP A 28 -11.31 -5.50 6.17
C ASP A 28 -9.97 -5.82 5.46
N ILE A 29 -9.02 -4.89 5.50
CA ILE A 29 -7.70 -5.07 4.90
C ILE A 29 -6.78 -5.79 5.89
N GLU A 30 -6.55 -7.08 5.67
CA GLU A 30 -5.58 -7.84 6.46
C GLU A 30 -4.14 -7.47 6.09
N PRO A 31 -3.26 -7.23 7.09
CA PRO A 31 -1.92 -6.70 6.83
C PRO A 31 -0.97 -7.70 6.14
N ASP A 32 -1.19 -8.99 6.39
CA ASP A 32 -0.39 -10.09 5.83
C ASP A 32 -1.04 -10.73 4.60
N ALA A 33 -2.29 -10.35 4.27
CA ALA A 33 -2.98 -10.89 3.11
C ALA A 33 -2.45 -10.28 1.80
N PRO A 34 -2.57 -11.01 0.68
CA PRO A 34 -2.23 -10.47 -0.63
C PRO A 34 -3.07 -9.23 -0.95
N LEU A 35 -2.47 -8.11 -1.34
CA LEU A 35 -3.27 -6.95 -1.78
C LEU A 35 -3.84 -7.16 -3.19
N PHE A 36 -3.12 -7.85 -4.06
CA PHE A 36 -3.49 -8.08 -5.46
C PHE A 36 -3.97 -9.50 -5.70
N GLY A 37 -4.85 -9.68 -6.69
CA GLY A 37 -5.38 -10.99 -7.05
C GLY A 37 -6.33 -11.55 -5.98
N GLU A 38 -5.91 -12.60 -5.26
CA GLU A 38 -6.81 -13.37 -4.38
C GLU A 38 -7.22 -12.67 -3.06
N GLY A 39 -6.61 -11.55 -2.69
CA GLY A 39 -7.06 -10.78 -1.51
C GLY A 39 -8.10 -9.73 -1.86
N LEU A 40 -7.69 -8.46 -2.01
CA LEU A 40 -8.63 -7.36 -2.33
C LEU A 40 -9.14 -7.38 -3.78
N GLY A 41 -8.73 -8.35 -4.61
CA GLY A 41 -9.17 -8.43 -6.00
C GLY A 41 -8.49 -7.41 -6.93
N LEU A 42 -7.45 -6.72 -6.44
CA LEU A 42 -6.81 -5.64 -7.18
C LEU A 42 -6.00 -6.16 -8.37
N ASP A 43 -5.98 -5.36 -9.43
CA ASP A 43 -5.26 -5.64 -10.66
C ASP A 43 -3.94 -4.85 -10.77
N SER A 44 -3.25 -5.01 -11.90
CA SER A 44 -1.97 -4.34 -12.15
C SER A 44 -2.08 -2.82 -12.34
N ILE A 45 -3.27 -2.30 -12.67
CA ILE A 45 -3.55 -0.87 -12.83
C ILE A 45 -3.67 -0.23 -11.45
N ASP A 46 -4.40 -0.88 -10.54
CA ASP A 46 -4.54 -0.43 -9.16
C ASP A 46 -3.17 -0.27 -8.47
N ALA A 47 -2.23 -1.18 -8.75
CA ALA A 47 -0.87 -1.11 -8.22
C ALA A 47 -0.14 0.18 -8.64
N LEU A 48 -0.35 0.63 -9.87
CA LEU A 48 0.22 1.86 -10.39
C LEU A 48 -0.39 3.09 -9.71
N GLU A 49 -1.70 3.07 -9.44
CA GLU A 49 -2.38 4.16 -8.74
C GLU A 49 -1.91 4.29 -7.30
N ILE A 50 -1.78 3.17 -6.56
CA ILE A 50 -1.18 3.18 -5.22
C ILE A 50 0.27 3.69 -5.29
N GLY A 51 1.06 3.23 -6.26
CA GLY A 51 2.45 3.71 -6.43
C GLY A 51 2.54 5.22 -6.66
N LEU A 52 1.61 5.78 -7.44
CA LEU A 52 1.52 7.23 -7.67
C LEU A 52 1.02 7.98 -6.43
N ALA A 53 0.08 7.43 -5.68
CA ALA A 53 -0.39 7.98 -4.41
C ALA A 53 0.75 8.05 -3.39
N LEU A 54 1.54 6.98 -3.25
CA LEU A 54 2.75 6.94 -2.42
C LEU A 54 3.76 8.02 -2.83
N GLN A 55 3.98 8.20 -4.12
CA GLN A 55 4.87 9.24 -4.63
C GLN A 55 4.37 10.64 -4.27
N LYS A 56 3.06 10.90 -4.37
CA LYS A 56 2.48 12.21 -4.06
C LYS A 56 2.46 12.51 -2.56
N GLN A 57 2.13 11.50 -1.74
CA GLN A 57 1.94 11.67 -0.29
C GLN A 57 3.26 11.60 0.49
N TYR A 58 4.16 10.69 0.11
CA TYR A 58 5.42 10.44 0.82
C TYR A 58 6.67 10.79 0.00
N GLY A 59 6.55 11.18 -1.27
CA GLY A 59 7.71 11.42 -2.14
C GLY A 59 8.42 10.15 -2.60
N ILE A 60 7.84 8.97 -2.36
CA ILE A 60 8.46 7.68 -2.67
C ILE A 60 8.21 7.33 -4.14
N LYS A 61 9.28 7.36 -4.95
CA LYS A 61 9.22 6.82 -6.32
C LYS A 61 9.39 5.32 -6.30
N LEU A 62 8.38 4.63 -6.83
CA LEU A 62 8.40 3.21 -7.11
C LEU A 62 8.57 2.98 -8.62
N ASP A 63 9.48 2.10 -8.97
CA ASP A 63 9.71 1.72 -10.36
C ASP A 63 8.84 0.48 -10.64
N ALA A 64 7.70 0.65 -11.32
CA ALA A 64 6.73 -0.44 -11.53
C ALA A 64 7.31 -1.64 -12.33
N GLU A 65 8.40 -1.40 -13.05
CA GLU A 65 9.13 -2.43 -13.80
C GLU A 65 10.15 -3.19 -12.92
N ALA A 66 10.52 -2.66 -11.75
CA ALA A 66 11.44 -3.31 -10.85
C ALA A 66 10.76 -4.46 -10.09
N GLU A 67 11.44 -5.60 -10.04
CA GLU A 67 10.98 -6.78 -9.31
C GLU A 67 10.83 -6.50 -7.80
N GLU A 68 11.68 -5.64 -7.26
CA GLU A 68 11.63 -5.16 -5.87
C GLU A 68 10.32 -4.41 -5.55
N THR A 69 9.86 -3.55 -6.47
CA THR A 69 8.57 -2.86 -6.33
C THR A 69 7.41 -3.85 -6.21
N ARG A 70 7.42 -4.94 -6.99
CA ARG A 70 6.37 -5.98 -6.91
C ARG A 70 6.35 -6.69 -5.56
N GLN A 71 7.51 -6.83 -4.91
CA GLN A 71 7.60 -7.40 -3.56
C GLN A 71 7.02 -6.46 -2.50
N HIS A 72 7.11 -5.14 -2.69
CA HIS A 72 6.47 -4.18 -1.79
C HIS A 72 4.94 -4.11 -1.96
N PHE A 73 4.44 -4.48 -3.13
CA PHE A 73 3.01 -4.56 -3.40
C PHE A 73 2.37 -5.89 -2.97
N THR A 74 3.11 -6.84 -2.43
CA THR A 74 2.53 -8.17 -2.15
C THR A 74 1.51 -8.14 -1.01
N SER A 75 1.77 -7.38 0.05
CA SER A 75 0.88 -7.22 1.21
C SER A 75 0.99 -5.81 1.79
N LEU A 76 0.05 -5.43 2.63
CA LEU A 76 0.11 -4.14 3.32
C LEU A 76 1.35 -4.02 4.20
N ASN A 77 1.77 -5.09 4.87
CA ASN A 77 3.00 -5.10 5.68
C ASN A 77 4.24 -4.80 4.84
N ALA A 78 4.33 -5.35 3.62
CA ALA A 78 5.46 -5.07 2.71
C ALA A 78 5.47 -3.60 2.24
N LEU A 79 4.28 -3.05 2.01
CA LEU A 79 4.05 -1.66 1.62
C LEU A 79 4.37 -0.71 2.78
N GLN A 80 3.98 -1.09 3.99
CA GLN A 80 4.31 -0.38 5.22
C GLN A 80 5.81 -0.37 5.46
N ALA A 81 6.50 -1.51 5.34
CA ALA A 81 7.94 -1.58 5.51
C ALA A 81 8.68 -0.66 4.53
N LEU A 82 8.21 -0.56 3.28
CA LEU A 82 8.74 0.39 2.30
C LEU A 82 8.58 1.84 2.77
N VAL A 83 7.39 2.21 3.23
CA VAL A 83 7.14 3.59 3.69
C VAL A 83 7.93 3.90 4.95
N GLU A 84 8.03 2.96 5.90
CA GLU A 84 8.87 3.12 7.09
C GLU A 84 10.32 3.35 6.69
N ASP A 85 10.91 2.48 5.86
CA ASP A 85 12.30 2.61 5.39
C ASP A 85 12.59 3.97 4.75
N ARG A 86 11.66 4.48 3.93
CA ARG A 86 11.83 5.77 3.23
C ARG A 86 11.50 6.99 4.07
N ARG A 87 10.68 6.87 5.12
CA ARG A 87 10.27 7.99 5.99
C ARG A 87 11.33 8.35 7.04
N VAL A 88 12.24 7.44 7.39
CA VAL A 88 13.31 7.69 8.38
C VAL A 88 14.53 8.43 7.79
N ASN A 89 14.46 8.90 6.54
CA ASN A 89 15.62 9.42 5.80
C ASN A 89 15.39 10.84 5.26
#